data_AF-A0A7Y3AF07-F1
#
_entry.id   AF-A0A7Y3AF07-F1
#
_cell.length_a   1.000
_cell.length_b   1.000
_cell.length_c   1.000
_cell.angle_alpha   90.00
_cell.angle_beta   90.00
_cell.angle_gamma   90.00
#
_symmetry.space_group_name_H-M   'P 1'
#
loop_
_entity.id
_entity.type
_entity.pdbx_description
1 polymer ?
#
loop_
_entity_poly.entity_id
_entity_poly.type
_entity_poly.pdbx_seq_one_letter_code
_entity_poly.pdbx_strand_id
1 'polypeptide(L)' 'MALNPIPLLGGKSVHCINEQQMAEAWRLAEEEPASALKIQGYLKEIETQLTRNERAALAFVIIQKLKNSVPF' A
#
# COMPACT_ATOMS: atom_id res chain seq x y z
N MET A 1 26.35 -17.15 -5.57
CA MET A 1 26.07 -16.11 -4.56
C MET A 1 24.56 -16.00 -4.46
N ALA A 2 23.98 -16.44 -3.34
CA ALA A 2 22.54 -16.32 -3.11
C ALA A 2 22.18 -14.83 -3.01
N LEU A 3 21.40 -14.35 -3.97
CA LEU A 3 20.78 -13.03 -3.95
C LEU A 3 19.76 -13.03 -2.81
N ASN A 4 20.22 -12.83 -1.58
CA ASN A 4 19.30 -12.60 -0.47
C ASN A 4 18.56 -11.28 -0.78
N PRO A 5 17.23 -11.30 -0.96
CA PRO A 5 16.49 -10.10 -1.28
C PRO A 5 16.68 -9.09 -0.15
N ILE A 6 17.00 -7.84 -0.49
CA ILE A 6 17.02 -6.76 0.49
C ILE A 6 15.59 -6.66 1.07
N PRO A 7 15.41 -6.75 2.41
CA PRO A 7 14.09 -6.57 3.01
C PRO A 7 13.55 -5.19 2.66
N LEU A 8 12.43 -5.12 1.93
CA LEU A 8 11.74 -3.86 1.62
C LEU A 8 11.24 -3.16 2.89
N LEU A 9 11.05 -3.92 3.96
CA LEU A 9 10.60 -3.46 5.27
C LEU A 9 11.80 -3.45 6.24
N GLY A 10 12.73 -2.53 6.01
CA GLY A 10 13.93 -2.35 6.84
C GLY A 10 14.94 -1.39 6.21
N GLY A 11 14.89 -0.11 6.60
CA GLY A 11 15.76 0.94 6.07
C GLY A 11 15.22 2.34 6.38
N LYS A 12 15.93 3.40 5.96
CA LYS A 12 15.45 4.78 6.06
C LYS A 12 14.20 4.96 5.18
N SER A 13 13.10 5.45 5.76
CA SER A 13 11.83 5.64 5.05
C SER A 13 11.96 6.65 3.91
N VAL A 14 11.60 6.24 2.68
CA VAL A 14 11.57 7.12 1.49
C VAL A 14 10.20 7.77 1.29
N HIS A 15 9.14 7.17 1.84
CA HIS A 15 7.76 7.66 1.74
C HIS A 15 7.20 7.91 3.15
N CYS A 16 7.12 9.18 3.55
CA CYS A 16 6.40 9.58 4.76
C CYS A 16 4.91 9.66 4.45
N ILE A 17 4.10 8.82 5.11
CA ILE A 17 2.65 8.98 5.20
C ILE A 17 2.38 9.64 6.54
N ASN A 18 1.66 10.75 6.57
CA ASN A 18 1.32 11.43 7.82
C ASN A 18 0.07 10.80 8.47
N GLU A 19 -0.20 11.18 9.73
CA GLU A 19 -1.33 10.63 10.51
C GLU A 19 -2.69 10.89 9.85
N GLN A 20 -2.90 12.08 9.26
CA GLN A 20 -4.16 12.43 8.62
C GLN A 20 -4.40 11.59 7.36
N GLN A 21 -3.36 11.37 6.55
CA GLN A 21 -3.41 10.51 5.37
C GLN A 21 -3.71 9.06 5.75
N MET A 22 -3.13 8.59 6.86
CA MET A 22 -3.40 7.25 7.38
C MET A 22 -4.83 7.13 7.92
N ALA A 23 -5.31 8.13 8.65
CA ALA A 23 -6.68 8.16 9.18
C ALA A 23 -7.72 8.15 8.05
N GLU A 24 -7.52 8.94 7.00
CA GLU A 24 -8.44 8.95 5.85
C GLU A 24 -8.38 7.65 5.05
N ALA A 25 -7.19 7.07 4.87
CA ALA A 25 -7.04 5.76 4.24
C ALA A 25 -7.79 4.67 5.03
N TRP A 26 -7.71 4.71 6.37
CA TRP A 26 -8.43 3.81 7.25
C TRP A 26 -9.94 4.00 7.14
N ARG A 27 -10.42 5.25 7.20
CA ARG A 27 -11.83 5.59 7.04
C ARG A 27 -12.40 5.06 5.73
N LEU A 28 -11.67 5.21 4.61
CA LEU A 28 -12.09 4.69 3.31
C LEU A 28 -12.07 3.15 3.25
N ALA A 29 -11.10 2.52 3.88
CA ALA A 29 -10.94 1.07 3.87
C ALA A 29 -11.91 0.33 4.79
N GLU A 30 -12.35 0.96 5.88
CA GLU A 30 -13.12 0.29 6.94
C GLU A 30 -14.50 0.92 7.19
N GLU A 31 -14.63 2.24 7.08
CA GLU A 31 -15.83 2.96 7.56
C GLU A 31 -16.76 3.42 6.43
N GLU A 32 -16.26 3.74 5.24
CA GLU A 32 -17.09 4.17 4.11
C GLU A 32 -17.67 2.94 3.37
N PRO A 33 -18.99 2.66 3.42
CA PRO A 33 -19.53 1.36 3.01
C PRO A 33 -19.21 0.96 1.56
N ALA A 34 -19.22 1.89 0.61
CA ALA A 34 -19.00 1.58 -0.80
C ALA A 34 -17.52 1.34 -1.13
N SER A 35 -16.64 2.14 -0.53
CA SER A 35 -15.19 2.06 -0.70
C SER A 35 -14.61 0.92 0.11
N ALA A 36 -15.07 0.72 1.35
CA ALA A 36 -14.61 -0.33 2.24
C ALA A 36 -14.82 -1.70 1.60
N LEU A 37 -16.02 -1.97 1.05
CA LEU A 37 -16.28 -3.24 0.36
C LEU A 37 -15.30 -3.51 -0.79
N LYS A 38 -14.98 -2.47 -1.59
CA LYS A 38 -14.05 -2.59 -2.71
C LYS A 38 -12.60 -2.76 -2.25
N ILE A 39 -12.15 -1.92 -1.32
CA ILE A 39 -10.78 -1.91 -0.80
C ILE A 39 -10.49 -3.22 -0.09
N GLN A 40 -11.38 -3.67 0.80
CA GLN A 40 -11.26 -4.96 1.48
C GLN A 40 -11.28 -6.14 0.51
N GLY A 41 -12.09 -6.08 -0.55
CA GLY A 41 -12.10 -7.08 -1.61
C GLY A 41 -10.72 -7.21 -2.27
N TYR A 42 -10.12 -6.10 -2.70
CA TYR A 42 -8.78 -6.10 -3.27
C TYR A 42 -7.70 -6.48 -2.26
N LEU A 43 -7.80 -6.04 -1.00
CA LEU A 43 -6.88 -6.44 0.06
C LEU A 43 -6.85 -7.96 0.21
N LYS A 44 -8.03 -8.59 0.31
CA LYS A 44 -8.14 -10.04 0.41
C LYS A 44 -7.52 -10.74 -0.81
N GLU A 45 -7.77 -10.25 -2.01
CA GLU A 45 -7.17 -10.81 -3.23
C GLU A 45 -5.64 -10.75 -3.19
N ILE A 46 -5.06 -9.58 -2.89
CA ILE A 46 -3.60 -9.43 -2.86
C ILE A 46 -2.97 -10.22 -1.71
N GLU A 47 -3.65 -10.38 -0.58
CA GLU A 47 -3.17 -11.19 0.55
C GLU A 47 -3.09 -12.67 0.22
N THR A 48 -3.98 -13.17 -0.65
CA THR A 48 -3.96 -14.56 -1.11
C THR A 48 -2.93 -14.79 -2.22
N GLN A 49 -2.65 -13.79 -3.06
CA GLN A 49 -1.83 -13.96 -4.26
C GLN A 49 -0.37 -13.52 -4.08
N LEU A 50 -0.10 -12.59 -3.17
CA LEU A 50 1.20 -11.94 -3.06
C LEU A 50 1.87 -12.23 -1.71
N THR A 51 3.17 -12.50 -1.77
CA THR A 51 4.04 -12.55 -0.60
C THR A 51 4.10 -11.20 0.11
N ARG A 52 4.59 -11.17 1.36
CA ARG A 52 4.77 -9.93 2.13
C ARG A 52 5.57 -8.86 1.38
N ASN A 53 6.65 -9.26 0.71
CA ASN A 53 7.51 -8.33 -0.03
C ASN A 53 6.85 -7.83 -1.32
N GLU A 54 6.09 -8.68 -2.02
CA GLU A 54 5.33 -8.27 -3.20
C GLU A 54 4.20 -7.30 -2.84
N ARG A 55 3.50 -7.52 -1.72
CA ARG A 55 2.52 -6.56 -1.20
C ARG A 55 3.15 -5.20 -0.89
N ALA A 56 4.30 -5.20 -0.22
CA ALA A 56 5.04 -3.96 0.06
C ALA A 56 5.49 -3.25 -1.23
N ALA A 57 6.02 -4.00 -2.20
CA ALA A 57 6.42 -3.46 -3.50
C ALA A 57 5.23 -2.86 -4.26
N LEU A 58 4.08 -3.55 -4.28
CA LEU A 58 2.86 -3.07 -4.91
C LEU A 58 2.38 -1.76 -4.28
N ALA A 59 2.34 -1.70 -2.94
CA ALA A 59 1.96 -0.49 -2.22
C ALA A 59 2.85 0.71 -2.58
N PHE A 60 4.19 0.52 -2.58
CA PHE A 60 5.13 1.59 -2.94
C PHE A 60 4.97 2.05 -4.39
N VAL A 61 4.79 1.13 -5.34
CA VAL A 61 4.58 1.47 -6.75
C VAL A 61 3.27 2.23 -6.95
N ILE A 62 2.19 1.84 -6.27
CA ILE A 62 0.90 2.56 -6.31
C ILE A 62 1.09 3.99 -5.79
N ILE A 63 1.70 4.15 -4.61
CA ILE A 63 1.97 5.48 -4.02
C ILE A 63 2.81 6.34 -4.95
N GLN A 64 3.88 5.78 -5.53
CA GLN A 64 4.75 6.51 -6.46
C GLN A 64 4.01 6.94 -7.72
N LYS A 65 3.13 6.09 -8.27
CA LYS A 65 2.28 6.44 -9.41
C LYS A 65 1.29 7.55 -9.06
N LEU A 66 0.61 7.45 -7.92
CA LEU A 66 -0.34 8.47 -7.43
C LEU A 66 0.32 9.85 -7.24
N LYS A 67 1.57 9.88 -6.76
CA LYS A 67 2.34 11.13 -6.63
C LYS A 67 2.74 11.75 -7.96
N ASN A 68 3.00 10.90 -8.96
CA ASN A 68 3.46 11.34 -10.28
C ASN A 68 2.29 11.66 -11.23
N SER A 69 1.11 11.10 -10.97
CA SER A 69 -0.12 11.53 -11.62
C SER A 69 -0.49 12.92 -11.09
N VAL A 70 -0.56 13.90 -12.00
CA VAL A 70 -0.95 15.27 -11.70
C VAL A 70 -2.31 15.24 -10.98
N PRO A 71 -2.49 15.90 -9.83
CA PRO A 71 -3.80 16.00 -9.19
C PRO A 71 -4.71 16.82 -10.10
N PHE A 72 -5.94 16.33 -10.31
CA PHE A 72 -7.04 17.18 -10.81
C PHE A 72 -7.36 18.25 -9.77
#